data_AF-A0A518BT55-F1
#
_entry.id   AF-A0A518BT55-F1
#
_cell.length_a   1.000
_cell.length_b   1.000
_cell.length_c   1.000
_cell.angle_alpha   90.00
_cell.angle_beta   90.00
_cell.angle_gamma   90.00
#
_symmetry.space_group_name_H-M   'P 1'
#
loop_
_entity.id
_entity.type
_entity.pdbx_description
1 polymer ?
#
loop_
_entity_poly.entity_id
_entity_poly.type
_entity_poly.pdbx_seq_one_letter_code
_entity_poly.pdbx_strand_id
1 'polypeptide(L)'
;MANNKPHDTIRDGNLKATIWANQGKNGTFHTLDLTRSYRTQDGWRDTTAGFSSSELLRIARLAYIAYDEIALLRAAGSGSEEVATPDDGRRG
;
A
#
# COMPACT_ATOMS: atom_id res chain seq x y z
N MET A 1 -4.24 -19.56 -1.27
CA MET A 1 -3.73 -18.35 -1.94
C MET A 1 -3.83 -17.22 -0.93
N ALA A 2 -2.71 -16.58 -0.59
CA ALA A 2 -2.70 -15.55 0.46
C ALA A 2 -3.64 -14.40 0.05
N ASN A 3 -4.72 -14.23 0.80
CA ASN A 3 -5.69 -13.16 0.58
C ASN A 3 -5.04 -11.86 1.05
N ASN A 4 -4.19 -11.28 0.19
CA ASN A 4 -3.56 -10.00 0.50
C ASN A 4 -4.68 -8.95 0.43
N LYS A 5 -5.20 -8.54 1.59
CA LYS A 5 -6.18 -7.46 1.65
C LYS A 5 -5.44 -6.15 1.42
N PRO A 6 -6.04 -5.20 0.68
CA PRO A 6 -5.45 -3.88 0.54
C PRO A 6 -5.27 -3.28 1.94
N HIS A 7 -4.08 -2.74 2.20
CA HIS A 7 -3.76 -2.07 3.46
C HIS A 7 -4.57 -0.78 3.57
N ASP A 8 -4.55 0.03 2.51
CA ASP A 8 -5.35 1.25 2.42
C ASP A 8 -5.74 1.56 0.97
N THR A 9 -6.76 2.39 0.78
CA THR A 9 -7.20 2.87 -0.53
C THR A 9 -7.61 4.34 -0.47
N ILE A 10 -6.75 5.20 -1.00
CA ILE A 10 -6.99 6.64 -1.12
C ILE A 10 -7.79 6.89 -2.40
N ARG A 11 -8.80 7.77 -2.33
CA ARG A 11 -9.71 8.04 -3.46
C ARG A 11 -9.75 9.51 -3.82
N ASP A 12 -9.82 9.77 -5.13
CA ASP A 12 -10.14 11.06 -5.71
C ASP A 12 -11.17 10.83 -6.82
N GLY A 13 -12.46 10.95 -6.48
CA GLY A 13 -13.58 10.63 -7.37
C GLY A 13 -13.52 9.18 -7.87
N ASN A 14 -13.42 9.00 -9.18
CA ASN A 14 -13.27 7.69 -9.81
C ASN A 14 -11.83 7.15 -9.82
N LEU A 15 -10.83 7.93 -9.41
CA LEU A 15 -9.45 7.49 -9.30
C LEU A 15 -9.15 6.95 -7.90
N LYS A 16 -8.25 5.98 -7.81
CA LYS A 16 -7.83 5.35 -6.57
C LYS A 16 -6.33 5.07 -6.55
N ALA A 17 -5.73 5.16 -5.37
CA ALA A 17 -4.44 4.61 -5.04
C ALA A 17 -4.63 3.53 -3.98
N THR A 18 -4.40 2.27 -4.34
CA THR A 18 -4.54 1.13 -3.45
C THR A 18 -3.15 0.68 -3.00
N ILE A 19 -2.89 0.70 -1.70
CA ILE A 19 -1.64 0.24 -1.10
C ILE A 19 -1.83 -1.21 -0.67
N TRP A 20 -0.88 -2.08 -1.02
CA TRP A 20 -0.88 -3.49 -0.66
C TRP A 20 0.32 -3.81 0.21
N ALA A 21 0.11 -4.58 1.29
CA ALA A 21 1.18 -5.06 2.15
C ALA A 21 1.54 -6.51 1.78
N ASN A 22 2.72 -6.73 1.23
CA ASN A 22 3.18 -8.03 0.77
C ASN A 22 4.22 -8.60 1.73
N GLN A 23 4.14 -9.89 2.01
CA GLN A 23 5.14 -10.59 2.81
C GLN A 23 6.25 -11.14 1.90
N GLY A 24 7.48 -10.69 2.13
CA GLY A 24 8.67 -11.16 1.42
C GLY A 24 9.64 -11.89 2.34
N LYS A 25 10.70 -12.47 1.76
CA LYS A 25 11.76 -13.15 2.52
C LYS A 25 12.51 -12.23 3.50
N ASN A 26 12.54 -10.92 3.20
CA ASN A 26 13.28 -9.91 3.96
C ASN A 26 12.32 -8.96 4.71
N GLY A 27 11.12 -9.45 5.04
CA GLY A 27 10.08 -8.67 5.73
C GLY A 27 8.96 -8.16 4.81
N THR A 28 8.06 -7.37 5.40
CA THR A 28 6.91 -6.80 4.71
C THR A 28 7.34 -5.66 3.78
N PHE A 29 6.89 -5.68 2.54
CA PHE A 29 7.08 -4.60 1.57
C PHE A 29 5.74 -4.13 1.01
N HIS A 30 5.65 -2.86 0.64
CA HIS A 30 4.42 -2.24 0.19
C HIS A 30 4.47 -1.96 -1.32
N THR A 31 3.37 -2.24 -2.03
CA THR A 31 3.18 -1.90 -3.45
C THR A 31 1.95 -1.01 -3.62
N LEU A 32 1.89 -0.30 -4.76
CA LEU A 32 0.82 0.65 -5.06
C LEU A 32 0.19 0.33 -6.41
N ASP A 33 -1.14 0.26 -6.45
CA ASP A 33 -1.92 0.27 -7.68
C ASP A 33 -2.68 1.58 -7.85
N LEU A 34 -2.45 2.26 -8.97
CA LEU A 34 -3.22 3.41 -9.40
C LEU A 34 -4.29 2.96 -10.39
N THR A 35 -5.56 3.18 -10.05
CA THR A 35 -6.69 2.70 -10.86
C THR A 35 -7.73 3.79 -11.11
N ARG A 36 -8.49 3.63 -12.20
CA ARG A 36 -9.70 4.38 -12.50
C ARG A 36 -10.91 3.44 -12.55
N SER A 37 -11.94 3.74 -11.78
CA SER A 37 -13.25 3.10 -11.89
C SER A 37 -14.06 3.64 -13.05
N TYR A 38 -14.71 2.75 -13.77
CA TYR A 38 -15.66 3.06 -14.83
C TYR A 38 -16.80 2.03 -14.84
N ARG A 39 -17.92 2.40 -15.44
CA ARG A 39 -19.12 1.55 -15.53
C ARG A 39 -19.16 0.85 -16.88
N THR A 40 -19.40 -0.45 -16.87
CA THR A 40 -19.69 -1.29 -18.04
C THR A 40 -21.11 -1.84 -17.96
N GLN A 41 -21.53 -2.58 -18.99
CA GLN A 41 -22.83 -3.28 -19.01
C GLN A 41 -22.93 -4.31 -17.88
N ASP A 42 -21.81 -4.92 -17.49
CA ASP A 42 -21.72 -5.93 -16.43
C ASP A 42 -21.45 -5.35 -15.03
N GLY A 43 -21.40 -4.02 -14.89
CA GLY A 43 -21.20 -3.35 -13.60
C GLY A 43 -19.94 -2.48 -13.55
N TRP A 44 -19.44 -2.23 -12.33
CA TRP A 44 -18.24 -1.41 -12.13
C TRP A 44 -16.97 -2.21 -12.39
N ARG A 45 -16.02 -1.60 -13.10
CA ARG A 45 -14.69 -2.15 -13.39
C ARG A 45 -13.62 -1.11 -13.05
N ASP A 46 -12.41 -1.60 -12.79
CA ASP A 46 -11.23 -0.78 -12.55
C ASP A 46 -10.20 -1.04 -13.66
N THR A 47 -9.50 0.01 -14.11
CA THR A 47 -8.37 -0.09 -15.05
C THR A 47 -7.13 0.59 -14.48
N THR A 48 -5.95 0.01 -14.73
CA THR A 48 -4.63 0.59 -14.42
C THR A 48 -4.02 1.33 -15.62
N ALA A 49 -4.66 1.28 -16.79
CA ALA A 49 -4.14 1.84 -18.03
C ALA A 49 -5.09 2.88 -18.65
N GLY A 50 -4.50 3.86 -19.33
CA GLY A 50 -5.21 4.84 -20.14
C GLY A 50 -5.85 5.97 -19.33
N PHE A 51 -5.03 6.80 -18.70
CA PHE A 51 -5.46 8.01 -17.99
C PHE A 51 -5.57 9.20 -18.94
N SER A 52 -6.56 10.06 -18.71
CA SER A 52 -6.73 11.29 -19.48
C SER A 52 -5.82 12.40 -18.98
N SER A 53 -5.59 13.44 -19.80
CA SER A 53 -4.78 14.59 -19.40
C SER A 53 -5.33 15.32 -18.16
N SER A 54 -6.65 15.34 -17.97
CA SER A 54 -7.29 15.96 -16.80
C SER A 54 -7.15 15.12 -15.52
N GLU A 55 -6.75 13.86 -15.63
CA GLU A 55 -6.53 12.96 -14.50
C GLU A 55 -5.08 13.01 -13.99
N LEU A 56 -4.13 13.49 -14.79
CA LEU A 56 -2.70 13.41 -14.47
C LEU A 56 -2.32 14.08 -13.14
N LEU A 57 -2.83 15.29 -12.87
CA LEU A 57 -2.51 15.99 -11.62
C LEU A 57 -3.15 15.32 -10.40
N ARG A 58 -4.32 14.70 -10.58
CA ARG A 58 -5.01 13.95 -9.52
C ARG A 58 -4.27 12.64 -9.22
N ILE A 59 -3.77 11.96 -10.25
CA ILE A 59 -2.88 10.80 -10.11
C ILE A 59 -1.59 11.17 -9.40
N ALA A 60 -0.96 12.29 -9.77
CA ALA A 60 0.25 12.76 -9.11
C ALA A 60 -0.01 13.01 -7.61
N ARG A 61 -1.13 13.65 -7.27
CA ARG A 61 -1.54 13.85 -5.87
C ARG A 61 -1.77 12.53 -5.14
N LEU A 62 -2.46 11.58 -5.76
CA LEU A 62 -2.70 10.25 -5.17
C LEU A 62 -1.39 9.49 -4.94
N ALA A 63 -0.46 9.55 -5.88
CA ALA A 63 0.86 8.94 -5.75
C ALA A 63 1.68 9.60 -4.63
N TYR A 64 1.61 10.93 -4.51
CA TYR A 64 2.26 11.69 -3.44
C TYR A 64 1.75 11.28 -2.05
N ILE A 65 0.43 11.25 -1.86
CA ILE A 65 -0.16 10.83 -0.57
C ILE A 65 0.21 9.38 -0.26
N ALA A 66 0.13 8.48 -1.24
CA ALA A 66 0.48 7.08 -1.03
C ALA A 66 1.97 6.89 -0.70
N TYR A 67 2.85 7.73 -1.25
CA TYR A 67 4.28 7.73 -0.91
C TYR A 67 4.49 8.06 0.58
N ASP A 68 3.84 9.11 1.08
CA ASP A 68 3.93 9.52 2.48
C ASP A 68 3.38 8.42 3.42
N GLU A 69 2.22 7.84 3.10
CA GLU A 69 1.64 6.73 3.86
C GLU A 69 2.57 5.51 3.91
N ILE A 70 3.15 5.11 2.77
CA ILE A 70 4.10 3.99 2.72
C ILE A 70 5.36 4.29 3.56
N ALA A 71 5.83 5.53 3.59
CA ALA A 71 6.97 5.92 4.43
C ALA A 71 6.64 5.76 5.93
N LEU A 72 5.45 6.18 6.36
CA LEU A 72 4.98 5.99 7.73
C LEU A 72 4.86 4.51 8.10
N LEU A 73 4.29 3.68 7.21
CA LEU A 73 4.18 2.23 7.43
C LEU A 73 5.53 1.54 7.56
N ARG A 74 6.52 1.97 6.77
CA ARG A 74 7.90 1.45 6.89
C ARG A 74 8.53 1.83 8.22
N ALA A 75 8.38 3.09 8.66
CA ALA A 75 8.90 3.55 9.94
C ALA A 75 8.25 2.81 11.12
N ALA A 76 6.95 2.54 11.05
CA ALA A 76 6.24 1.75 12.06
C ALA A 76 6.67 0.28 12.08
N GLY A 77 6.86 -0.34 10.91
CA GLY A 77 7.29 -1.73 10.79
C GLY A 77 8.74 -1.99 11.24
N SER A 78 9.62 -0.99 11.15
CA SER A 78 10.99 -1.07 11.67
C SER A 78 11.09 -1.02 13.21
N GLY A 79 9.99 -0.75 13.92
CA GLY A 79 9.98 -0.63 15.39
C GLY A 79 9.61 -1.90 16.17
N SER A 80 9.35 -3.03 15.50
CA SER A 80 8.85 -4.26 16.14
C SER A 80 9.87 -5.41 16.27
N GLU A 81 11.15 -5.17 15.98
CA GLU A 81 12.23 -6.16 16.15
C GLU A 81 13.22 -5.76 17.27
N GLU A 82 12.73 -5.46 18.48
CA GLU A 82 13.61 -5.43 19.66
C GLU A 82 12.86 -5.81 20.94
N VAL A 83 12.67 -7.12 21.14
CA VAL A 83 12.81 -7.73 22.47
C VAL A 83 13.58 -9.03 22.28
N ALA A 84 14.86 -8.90 21.97
CA ALA A 84 15.79 -9.96 22.34
C ALA A 84 15.85 -9.94 23.87
N THR A 85 15.13 -10.86 24.51
CA THR A 85 15.38 -11.19 25.91
C THR A 85 16.89 -11.43 26.05
N PRO A 86 17.62 -10.65 26.86
CA PRO A 86 18.96 -11.04 27.21
C PRO A 86 18.78 -12.33 28.02
N ASP A 87 19.21 -13.46 27.45
CA ASP A 87 19.48 -14.66 28.22
C ASP A 87 20.62 -14.30 29.17
N ASP A 88 20.24 -13.85 30.36
CA ASP A 88 21.14 -13.50 31.45
C ASP A 88 21.84 -14.77 31.93
N GLY A 89 22.96 -15.07 31.28
CA GLY A 89 23.89 -16.06 31.76
C GLY A 89 24.42 -15.65 33.14
N ARG A 90 23.85 -16.19 34.22
CA ARG A 90 24.55 -16.72 35.42
C ARG A 90 23.59 -16.99 36.57
N ARG A 91 23.70 -18.21 37.13
CA ARG A 91 23.62 -18.67 38.54
C ARG A 91 22.87 -20.02 38.56
N GLY A 92 23.43 -21.13 39.01
CA GLY A 92 24.69 -21.42 39.69
C GLY A 92 24.91 -22.94 39.71
#